data_AF-A0A969NFS8-F1
#
_entry.id   AF-A0A969NFS8-F1
#
_cell.length_a   1.000
_cell.length_b   1.000
_cell.length_c   1.000
_cell.angle_alpha   90.00
_cell.angle_beta   90.00
_cell.angle_gamma   90.00
#
_symmetry.space_group_name_H-M   'P 1'
#
loop_
_entity.id
_entity.type
_entity.pdbx_description
1 polymer ?
#
loop_
_entity_poly.entity_id
_entity_poly.type
_entity_poly.pdbx_seq_one_letter_code
_entity_poly.pdbx_strand_id
1 'polypeptide(L)'
;MNKKVNLFIILVLISISQLFAQPNKSLQEFYTDFYMEKIKTNPLSSTYEDATGSPYLEKEFIEGTILMKNQKKYIIPLRFNIYSDNFEFKINNEAIAIENPNSILNIDLDNCTYIYYNLNKRNSFVELIVSGKNNLICKKEVILKKAEPAGAYKEPKPASFIRKT
;
A
#
# COMPACT_ATOMS: atom_id res chain seq x y z
N MET A 1 7.46 -17.81 -48.02
CA MET A 1 7.77 -18.37 -46.69
C MET A 1 7.03 -19.70 -46.54
N ASN A 2 7.71 -20.80 -46.21
CA ASN A 2 7.10 -22.13 -46.19
C ASN A 2 6.04 -22.24 -45.08
N LYS A 3 4.87 -22.85 -45.36
CA LYS A 3 3.79 -23.02 -44.37
C LYS A 3 4.25 -23.68 -43.07
N LYS A 4 5.24 -24.58 -43.14
CA LYS A 4 5.87 -25.23 -41.98
C LYS A 4 6.67 -24.25 -41.10
N VAL A 5 7.31 -23.24 -41.71
CA VAL A 5 8.06 -22.19 -41.00
C VAL A 5 7.09 -21.24 -40.29
N ASN A 6 5.95 -20.89 -40.90
CA ASN A 6 4.92 -20.09 -40.24
C ASN A 6 4.30 -20.81 -39.03
N LEU A 7 4.03 -22.12 -39.15
CA LEU A 7 3.46 -22.89 -38.04
C LEU A 7 4.41 -22.98 -36.84
N PHE A 8 5.71 -23.13 -37.11
CA PHE A 8 6.73 -23.16 -36.06
C PHE A 8 6.84 -21.81 -35.32
N ILE A 9 6.80 -20.69 -36.05
CA ILE A 9 6.85 -19.34 -35.45
C ILE A 9 5.63 -19.09 -34.53
N ILE A 10 4.44 -19.52 -34.93
CA ILE A 10 3.22 -19.37 -34.12
C ILE A 10 3.31 -20.17 -32.80
N LEU A 11 3.84 -21.40 -32.86
CA LEU A 11 4.03 -22.24 -31.68
C LEU A 11 5.04 -21.67 -30.67
N VAL A 12 6.11 -21.03 -31.17
CA VAL A 12 7.10 -20.33 -30.33
C VAL A 12 6.50 -19.09 -29.67
N LEU A 13 5.64 -18.33 -30.37
CA LEU A 13 5.01 -17.13 -29.81
C LEU A 13 4.00 -17.46 -28.70
N ILE A 14 3.28 -18.58 -28.80
CA ILE A 14 2.30 -19.02 -27.77
C ILE A 14 2.99 -19.51 -26.48
N SER A 15 4.20 -20.06 -26.60
CA SER A 15 4.93 -20.56 -25.43
C SER A 15 5.58 -19.43 -24.60
N ILE A 16 5.85 -18.27 -25.19
CA ILE A 16 6.42 -17.12 -24.48
C ILE A 16 5.38 -16.42 -23.58
N SER A 17 4.09 -16.46 -23.92
CA SER A 17 3.04 -15.79 -23.13
C SER A 17 2.73 -16.47 -21.78
N GLN A 18 3.19 -17.70 -21.56
CA GLN A 18 2.92 -18.44 -20.31
C GLN A 18 3.95 -18.16 -19.20
N LEU A 19 5.02 -17.40 -19.48
CA LEU A 19 6.10 -17.16 -18.51
C LEU A 19 5.81 -16.03 -17.51
N PHE A 20 4.76 -15.24 -17.69
CA PHE A 20 4.48 -14.04 -16.87
C PHE A 20 3.40 -14.22 -15.79
N ALA A 21 2.91 -15.45 -15.56
CA ALA A 21 1.78 -15.71 -14.67
C ALA A 21 2.16 -16.41 -13.35
N GLN A 22 3.39 -16.26 -12.85
CA GLN A 22 3.73 -16.79 -11.53
C GLN A 22 3.11 -15.90 -10.44
N PRO A 23 2.19 -16.41 -9.60
CA PRO A 23 1.69 -15.66 -8.47
C PRO A 23 2.84 -15.35 -7.52
N ASN A 24 2.94 -14.11 -7.03
CA ASN A 24 3.93 -13.76 -6.02
C ASN A 24 3.65 -14.59 -4.76
N LYS A 25 4.47 -15.62 -4.53
CA LYS A 25 4.32 -16.56 -3.42
C LYS A 25 4.31 -15.84 -2.06
N SER A 26 5.17 -14.83 -1.89
CA SER A 26 5.23 -14.04 -0.65
C SER A 26 3.94 -13.27 -0.40
N LEU A 27 3.37 -12.68 -1.46
CA LEU A 27 2.07 -11.99 -1.40
C LEU A 27 0.93 -12.95 -1.06
N GLN A 28 0.89 -14.12 -1.69
CA GLN A 28 -0.16 -15.10 -1.43
C GLN A 28 -0.08 -15.65 0.00
N GLU A 29 1.13 -15.93 0.50
CA GLU A 29 1.36 -16.36 1.87
C GLU A 29 1.00 -15.26 2.87
N PHE A 30 1.43 -14.01 2.62
CA PHE A 30 1.06 -12.88 3.46
C PHE A 30 -0.45 -12.70 3.50
N TYR A 31 -1.11 -12.70 2.35
CA TYR A 31 -2.56 -12.59 2.25
C TYR A 31 -3.24 -13.71 3.02
N THR A 32 -2.78 -14.96 2.91
CA THR A 32 -3.38 -16.08 3.64
C THR A 32 -3.22 -15.91 5.15
N ASP A 33 -2.00 -15.61 5.62
CA ASP A 33 -1.72 -15.42 7.04
C ASP A 33 -2.48 -14.22 7.63
N PHE A 34 -2.56 -13.12 6.88
CA PHE A 34 -3.28 -11.90 7.25
C PHE A 34 -4.81 -12.08 7.18
N TYR A 35 -5.33 -12.73 6.14
CA TYR A 35 -6.78 -12.93 5.94
C TYR A 35 -7.36 -13.89 6.98
N MET A 36 -6.59 -14.90 7.42
CA MET A 36 -7.00 -15.76 8.54
C MET A 36 -7.12 -14.98 9.86
N GLU A 37 -6.41 -13.86 10.01
CA GLU A 37 -6.58 -12.91 11.14
C GLU A 37 -7.84 -12.02 10.96
N LYS A 38 -8.30 -11.79 9.72
CA LYS A 38 -9.27 -10.75 9.31
C LYS A 38 -10.72 -11.22 9.05
N ILE A 39 -11.19 -12.39 9.51
CA ILE A 39 -12.58 -12.88 9.27
C ILE A 39 -13.71 -11.90 9.75
N LYS A 40 -13.40 -10.71 10.29
CA LYS A 40 -14.36 -9.72 10.80
C LYS A 40 -14.42 -8.35 10.12
N THR A 41 -13.59 -7.99 9.13
CA THR A 41 -13.67 -6.64 8.52
C THR A 41 -13.71 -6.63 6.99
N ASN A 42 -14.68 -5.90 6.45
CA ASN A 42 -14.85 -5.67 5.01
C ASN A 42 -13.57 -5.01 4.43
N PRO A 43 -13.07 -5.43 3.27
CA PRO A 43 -11.98 -4.74 2.61
C PRO A 43 -12.41 -3.30 2.30
N LEU A 44 -11.76 -2.34 2.96
CA LEU A 44 -11.94 -0.92 2.65
C LEU A 44 -11.21 -0.62 1.34
N SER A 45 -11.96 -0.58 0.24
CA SER A 45 -11.52 0.12 -0.97
C SER A 45 -11.63 1.62 -0.70
N SER A 46 -10.48 2.30 -0.69
CA SER A 46 -10.44 3.74 -0.53
C SER A 46 -10.36 4.44 -1.89
N THR A 47 -11.51 4.87 -2.41
CA THR A 47 -11.59 5.66 -3.65
C THR A 47 -11.56 7.15 -3.31
N TYR A 48 -10.66 7.88 -3.96
CA TYR A 48 -10.45 9.33 -3.75
C TYR A 48 -10.58 10.13 -5.06
N GLU A 49 -11.35 9.63 -6.03
CA GLU A 49 -11.38 10.09 -7.42
C GLU A 49 -11.64 11.60 -7.60
N ASP A 50 -12.45 12.20 -6.73
CA ASP A 50 -12.83 13.62 -6.83
C ASP A 50 -11.94 14.58 -6.03
N ALA A 51 -10.96 14.05 -5.29
CA ALA A 51 -10.07 14.85 -4.45
C ALA A 51 -8.74 15.13 -5.18
N THR A 52 -8.35 16.40 -5.21
CA THR A 52 -7.03 16.83 -5.70
C THR A 52 -5.94 16.52 -4.66
N GLY A 53 -4.67 16.41 -5.11
CA GLY A 53 -3.56 16.01 -4.24
C GLY A 53 -3.44 14.48 -4.10
N SER A 54 -2.85 14.00 -3.00
CA SER A 54 -2.75 12.56 -2.74
C SER A 54 -2.83 12.26 -1.24
N PRO A 55 -3.60 11.22 -0.83
CA PRO A 55 -3.59 10.72 0.54
C PRO A 55 -2.38 9.82 0.82
N TYR A 56 -1.64 9.43 -0.23
CA TYR A 56 -0.55 8.48 -0.14
C TYR A 56 0.81 9.17 0.04
N LEU A 57 1.73 8.47 0.69
CA LEU A 57 3.14 8.88 0.71
C LEU A 57 3.72 8.80 -0.70
N GLU A 58 3.55 7.64 -1.34
CA GLU A 58 3.81 7.41 -2.75
C GLU A 58 2.56 6.82 -3.39
N LYS A 59 2.21 7.29 -4.59
CA LYS A 59 0.96 6.85 -5.27
C LYS A 59 1.04 5.40 -5.73
N GLU A 60 2.23 5.02 -6.19
CA GLU A 60 2.50 3.69 -6.73
C GLU A 60 2.75 2.68 -5.62
N PHE A 61 2.42 1.43 -5.90
CA PHE A 61 2.86 0.32 -5.06
C PHE A 61 4.32 0.03 -5.40
N ILE A 62 5.17 0.09 -4.37
CA ILE A 62 6.60 -0.19 -4.48
C ILE A 62 6.94 -1.40 -3.61
N GLU A 63 8.01 -2.11 -3.94
CA GLU A 63 8.40 -3.28 -3.17
C GLU A 63 8.79 -2.88 -1.74
N GLY A 64 8.17 -3.52 -0.76
CA GLY A 64 8.46 -3.33 0.65
C GLY A 64 8.58 -4.65 1.38
N THR A 65 9.20 -4.58 2.56
CA THR A 65 9.38 -5.73 3.44
C THR A 65 8.50 -5.59 4.68
N ILE A 66 7.70 -6.62 4.98
CA ILE A 66 6.99 -6.73 6.25
C ILE A 66 7.72 -7.76 7.11
N LEU A 67 8.14 -7.35 8.31
CA LEU A 67 8.64 -8.26 9.33
C LEU A 67 7.57 -8.44 10.41
N MET A 68 7.16 -9.68 10.62
CA MET A 68 6.19 -10.05 11.65
C MET A 68 6.89 -10.26 13.00
N LYS A 69 6.15 -10.15 14.11
CA LYS A 69 6.67 -10.41 15.46
C LYS A 69 7.16 -11.85 15.66
N ASN A 70 6.61 -12.80 14.91
CA ASN A 70 7.09 -14.20 14.87
C ASN A 70 8.31 -14.42 13.96
N GLN A 71 8.97 -13.33 13.52
CA GLN A 71 10.14 -13.33 12.63
C GLN A 71 9.87 -13.76 11.18
N LYS A 72 8.61 -13.99 10.79
CA LYS A 72 8.28 -14.24 9.37
C LYS A 72 8.43 -12.96 8.56
N LYS A 73 9.08 -13.06 7.40
CA LYS A 73 9.36 -11.95 6.50
C LYS A 73 8.57 -12.09 5.20
N TYR A 74 7.99 -10.99 4.72
CA TYR A 74 7.32 -10.91 3.43
C TYR A 74 7.89 -9.78 2.59
N ILE A 75 8.02 -10.00 1.29
CA ILE A 75 8.48 -8.99 0.33
C ILE A 75 7.37 -8.84 -0.71
N ILE A 76 6.62 -7.74 -0.60
CA ILE A 76 5.39 -7.52 -1.36
C ILE A 76 5.25 -6.05 -1.77
N PRO A 77 4.52 -5.76 -2.86
CA PRO A 77 4.21 -4.38 -3.24
C PRO A 77 3.31 -3.72 -2.19
N LEU A 78 3.77 -2.59 -1.66
CA LEU A 78 3.11 -1.80 -0.62
C LEU A 78 3.01 -0.33 -1.03
N ARG A 79 2.03 0.34 -0.46
CA ARG A 79 1.98 1.80 -0.39
C ARG A 79 1.44 2.24 0.96
N PHE A 80 1.85 3.43 1.40
CA PHE A 80 1.35 3.99 2.66
C PHE A 80 0.28 5.05 2.41
N ASN A 81 -0.94 4.79 2.90
CA ASN A 81 -2.04 5.76 2.91
C ASN A 81 -1.97 6.57 4.21
N ILE A 82 -1.38 7.77 4.12
CA ILE A 82 -1.18 8.68 5.26
C ILE A 82 -2.54 9.15 5.81
N TYR A 83 -3.56 9.29 4.95
CA TYR A 83 -4.88 9.75 5.37
C TYR A 83 -5.61 8.72 6.21
N SER A 84 -5.62 7.45 5.77
CA SER A 84 -6.25 6.36 6.52
C SER A 84 -5.35 5.79 7.62
N ASP A 85 -4.05 6.12 7.60
CA ASP A 85 -3.01 5.62 8.50
C ASP A 85 -2.84 4.10 8.42
N ASN A 86 -2.86 3.56 7.20
CA ASN A 86 -2.65 2.14 6.94
C ASN A 86 -1.73 1.93 5.74
N PHE A 87 -0.93 0.86 5.81
CA PHE A 87 -0.30 0.30 4.62
C PHE A 87 -1.31 -0.50 3.82
N GLU A 88 -1.18 -0.44 2.51
CA GLU A 88 -2.00 -1.19 1.56
C GLU A 88 -1.12 -2.09 0.71
N PHE A 89 -1.59 -3.30 0.40
CA PHE A 89 -0.99 -4.19 -0.59
C PHE A 89 -1.97 -4.46 -1.72
N LYS A 90 -1.48 -4.93 -2.86
CA LYS A 90 -2.31 -5.19 -4.04
C LYS A 90 -2.44 -6.69 -4.30
N ILE A 91 -3.67 -7.20 -4.35
CA ILE A 91 -3.98 -8.58 -4.75
C ILE A 91 -5.18 -8.59 -5.71
N ASN A 92 -5.14 -9.39 -6.77
CA ASN A 92 -6.21 -9.45 -7.79
C ASN A 92 -6.63 -8.07 -8.34
N ASN A 93 -5.66 -7.15 -8.45
CA ASN A 93 -5.85 -5.76 -8.87
C ASN A 93 -6.61 -4.85 -7.88
N GLU A 94 -6.92 -5.35 -6.69
CA GLU A 94 -7.55 -4.60 -5.61
C GLU A 94 -6.51 -4.18 -4.55
N ALA A 95 -6.65 -2.95 -4.06
CA ALA A 95 -5.86 -2.47 -2.93
C ALA A 95 -6.53 -2.89 -1.61
N ILE A 96 -5.80 -3.58 -0.76
CA ILE A 96 -6.27 -4.06 0.54
C ILE A 96 -5.45 -3.41 1.65
N ALA A 97 -6.13 -2.77 2.59
CA ALA A 97 -5.51 -2.21 3.78
C ALA A 97 -5.13 -3.29 4.81
N ILE A 98 -3.95 -3.13 5.40
CA ILE A 98 -3.46 -3.89 6.56
C ILE A 98 -4.12 -3.33 7.83
N GLU A 99 -5.40 -3.68 8.01
CA GLU A 99 -6.16 -3.38 9.22
C GLU A 99 -5.70 -4.31 10.37
N ASN A 100 -5.41 -3.74 11.55
CA ASN A 100 -4.85 -4.45 12.72
C ASN A 100 -3.38 -4.93 12.57
N PRO A 101 -2.40 -4.03 12.41
CA PRO A 101 -0.99 -4.37 12.26
C PRO A 101 -0.29 -4.76 13.58
N ASN A 102 -1.03 -5.24 14.58
CA ASN A 102 -0.48 -5.59 15.90
C ASN A 102 0.47 -6.80 15.83
N SER A 103 0.32 -7.67 14.83
CA SER A 103 1.19 -8.81 14.57
C SER A 103 2.47 -8.44 13.81
N ILE A 104 2.55 -7.22 13.28
CA ILE A 104 3.70 -6.67 12.55
C ILE A 104 4.72 -6.10 13.56
N LEU A 105 6.00 -6.40 13.31
CA LEU A 105 7.13 -5.82 14.03
C LEU A 105 7.53 -4.48 13.40
N ASN A 106 7.83 -4.50 12.09
CA ASN A 106 8.11 -3.31 11.30
C ASN A 106 7.80 -3.54 9.82
N ILE A 107 7.71 -2.44 9.08
CA ILE A 107 7.61 -2.42 7.62
C ILE A 107 8.75 -1.56 7.11
N ASP A 108 9.61 -2.13 6.27
CA ASP A 108 10.63 -1.38 5.54
C ASP A 108 10.10 -1.07 4.15
N LEU A 109 10.06 0.21 3.81
CA LEU A 109 9.62 0.70 2.51
C LEU A 109 10.61 1.76 2.04
N ASP A 110 11.23 1.53 0.89
CA ASP A 110 12.43 2.25 0.44
C ASP A 110 13.54 2.25 1.50
N ASN A 111 13.91 3.44 2.00
CA ASN A 111 14.94 3.65 3.03
C ASN A 111 14.35 3.99 4.40
N CYS A 112 13.05 3.78 4.57
CA CYS A 112 12.32 4.13 5.77
C CYS A 112 11.82 2.87 6.48
N THR A 113 12.02 2.80 7.78
CA THR A 113 11.44 1.76 8.63
C THR A 113 10.23 2.34 9.35
N TYR A 114 9.09 1.68 9.26
CA TYR A 114 7.85 2.04 9.92
C TYR A 114 7.50 1.05 11.01
N ILE A 115 7.03 1.55 12.15
CA ILE A 115 6.55 0.75 13.27
C ILE A 115 5.14 1.18 13.65
N TYR A 116 4.33 0.23 14.14
CA TYR A 116 3.03 0.54 14.70
C TYR A 116 3.19 0.92 16.18
N TYR A 117 2.92 2.18 16.49
CA TYR A 117 3.26 2.78 17.79
C TYR A 117 2.05 3.46 18.44
N ASN A 118 1.94 3.38 19.77
CA ASN A 118 0.87 4.06 20.51
C ASN A 118 1.25 5.52 20.77
N LEU A 119 0.61 6.43 20.04
CA LEU A 119 0.71 7.87 20.26
C LEU A 119 -0.45 8.33 21.15
N ASN A 120 -0.21 8.41 22.46
CA ASN A 120 -1.08 9.07 23.44
C ASN A 120 -2.58 8.96 23.14
N LYS A 121 -3.10 7.71 23.06
CA LYS A 121 -4.51 7.27 22.86
C LYS A 121 -4.85 6.69 21.49
N ARG A 122 -3.98 6.80 20.47
CA ARG A 122 -4.22 6.17 19.17
C ARG A 122 -2.97 5.47 18.67
N ASN A 123 -3.11 4.22 18.26
CA ASN A 123 -2.05 3.52 17.55
C ASN A 123 -1.98 4.03 16.11
N SER A 124 -0.77 4.20 15.61
CA SER A 124 -0.49 4.82 14.31
C SER A 124 0.80 4.27 13.73
N PHE A 125 0.94 4.26 12.41
CA PHE A 125 2.23 4.01 11.80
C PHE A 125 3.11 5.25 11.89
N VAL A 126 4.33 5.06 12.39
CA VAL A 126 5.34 6.11 12.49
C VAL A 126 6.64 5.63 11.87
N GLU A 127 7.35 6.53 11.22
CA GLU A 127 8.70 6.30 10.73
C GLU A 127 9.66 6.30 11.92
N LEU A 128 10.48 5.26 12.04
CA LEU A 128 11.53 5.13 13.04
C LEU A 128 12.82 5.76 12.51
N ILE A 129 13.16 6.94 13.01
CA ILE A 129 14.34 7.70 12.58
C ILE A 129 15.59 7.21 13.31
N VAL A 130 15.47 6.98 14.62
CA VAL A 130 16.55 6.46 15.47
C VAL A 130 15.98 5.44 16.43
N SER A 131 16.64 4.29 16.52
CA SER A 131 16.34 3.22 17.47
C SER A 131 17.38 3.20 18.60
N GLY A 132 16.94 3.02 19.85
CA GLY A 132 17.84 2.92 21.00
C GLY A 132 17.09 2.84 22.32
N LYS A 133 17.71 3.32 23.41
CA LYS A 133 17.04 3.43 24.72
C LYS A 133 15.79 4.31 24.64
N ASN A 134 15.84 5.33 23.80
CA ASN A 134 14.70 6.13 23.39
C ASN A 134 14.63 6.10 21.87
N ASN A 135 13.42 5.98 21.32
CA ASN A 135 13.21 6.02 19.88
C ASN A 135 12.87 7.45 19.45
N LEU A 136 13.51 7.90 18.36
CA LEU A 136 13.06 9.09 17.64
C LEU A 136 12.15 8.64 16.51
N ILE A 137 10.93 9.16 16.49
CA ILE A 137 9.90 8.79 15.53
C ILE A 137 9.35 10.03 14.81
N CYS A 138 8.96 9.86 13.55
CA CYS A 138 8.31 10.87 12.74
C CYS A 138 6.95 10.36 12.27
N LYS A 139 5.88 11.09 12.57
CA LYS A 139 4.55 10.79 12.04
C LYS A 139 4.28 11.64 10.80
N LYS A 140 3.94 10.99 9.68
CA LYS A 140 3.47 11.70 8.48
C LYS A 140 1.99 12.02 8.64
N GLU A 141 1.58 13.24 8.29
CA GLU A 141 0.17 13.66 8.38
C GLU A 141 -0.28 14.36 7.09
N VAL A 142 -1.52 14.06 6.68
CA VAL A 142 -2.20 14.70 5.56
C VAL A 142 -3.60 15.10 5.98
N ILE A 143 -4.06 16.25 5.52
CA ILE A 143 -5.38 16.80 5.83
C ILE A 143 -6.22 16.80 4.56
N LEU A 144 -7.44 16.26 4.65
CA LEU A 144 -8.44 16.43 3.60
C LEU A 144 -9.18 17.75 3.81
N LYS A 145 -8.87 18.74 2.98
CA LYS A 145 -9.63 19.97 2.89
C LYS A 145 -10.92 19.71 2.12
N LYS A 146 -12.07 20.09 2.69
CA LYS A 146 -13.39 19.94 2.05
C LYS A 146 -13.50 20.81 0.81
N ALA A 147 -14.33 20.39 -0.14
CA ALA A 147 -14.66 21.18 -1.31
C ALA A 147 -15.30 22.52 -0.91
N GLU A 148 -14.96 23.57 -1.64
CA GLU A 148 -15.56 24.90 -1.50
C GLU A 148 -16.57 25.07 -2.65
N PRO A 149 -17.86 25.32 -2.36
CA PRO A 149 -18.86 25.52 -3.40
C PRO A 149 -18.60 26.83 -4.15
N ALA A 150 -19.16 26.94 -5.35
CA ALA A 150 -19.13 28.19 -6.12
C ALA A 150 -19.84 29.31 -5.33
N GLY A 151 -19.28 30.52 -5.38
CA GLY A 151 -19.89 31.75 -4.87
C GLY A 151 -20.09 32.77 -5.98
N ALA A 152 -20.74 33.91 -5.67
CA ALA A 152 -21.10 34.94 -6.65
C ALA A 152 -19.94 35.42 -7.55
N TYR A 153 -18.70 35.36 -7.05
CA TYR A 153 -17.47 35.66 -7.79
C TYR A 153 -16.34 34.68 -7.47
N LYS A 154 -16.67 33.44 -7.10
CA LYS A 154 -15.67 32.41 -6.73
C LYS A 154 -16.00 31.11 -7.44
N GLU A 155 -15.07 30.63 -8.24
CA GLU A 155 -15.12 29.29 -8.82
C GLU A 155 -15.11 28.21 -7.72
N PRO A 156 -15.81 27.09 -7.93
CA PRO A 156 -15.79 25.98 -6.99
C PRO A 156 -14.37 25.38 -6.90
N LYS A 157 -13.99 24.93 -5.71
CA LYS A 157 -12.74 24.20 -5.51
C LYS A 157 -13.03 22.79 -5.03
N PRO A 158 -12.50 21.74 -5.68
CA PRO A 158 -12.68 20.38 -5.24
C PRO A 158 -12.02 20.15 -3.87
N ALA A 159 -12.34 19.03 -3.23
CA ALA A 159 -11.63 18.60 -2.04
C ALA A 159 -10.14 18.40 -2.37
N SER A 160 -9.26 18.57 -1.38
CA SER A 160 -7.82 18.46 -1.61
C SER A 160 -7.06 17.87 -0.43
N PHE A 161 -6.13 16.95 -0.69
CA PHE A 161 -5.17 16.48 0.30
C PHE A 161 -3.99 17.43 0.42
N ILE A 162 -3.72 17.89 1.64
CA ILE A 162 -2.64 18.82 1.96
C ILE A 162 -1.70 18.15 2.96
N ARG A 163 -0.42 17.99 2.59
CA ARG A 163 0.60 17.49 3.53
C ARG A 163 0.85 18.50 4.62
N LYS A 164 0.90 18.03 5.87
CA LYS A 164 1.29 18.86 7.01
C LYS A 164 2.82 18.85 7.07
N THR A 165 3.42 20.01 6.79
CA THR A 165 4.86 20.28 7.01
C THR A 165 5.15 20.52 8.48
#